data_AF-A0A419EZP6-F1
#
_entry.id   AF-A0A419EZP6-F1
#
_cell.length_a   1.000
_cell.length_b   1.000
_cell.length_c   1.000
_cell.angle_alpha   90.00
_cell.angle_beta   90.00
_cell.angle_gamma   90.00
#
_symmetry.space_group_name_H-M   'P 1'
#
loop_
_entity.id
_entity.type
_entity.pdbx_description
1 polymer ?
#
loop_
_entity_poly.entity_id
_entity_poly.type
_entity_poly.pdbx_seq_one_letter_code
_entity_poly.pdbx_strand_id
1 'polypeptide(L)'
;MYRQSYLTLILLLFLSTLLFCQDETIILPEPPDSEKLNQVYAISPGIWMPDSMNEKDEKDALKKYDESTRKYLNILKEYDKQKYFQYLNQGRYQLFNLSEDFAHFSSRNDRSKKIHELDIQTVALGAKYQKVNDAEKARVKEELKKKVNELFELKESERKEEYEQLRKKLDELKETLEERQKFREEIVKRKMEELIGESKHIRW
;
A
#
# COMPACT_ATOMS: atom_id res chain seq x y z
N MET A 1 47.09 -53.76 -1.04
CA MET A 1 46.41 -53.44 0.24
C MET A 1 45.87 -52.00 0.34
N TYR A 2 46.04 -51.11 -0.64
CA TYR A 2 45.62 -49.70 -0.54
C TYR A 2 44.20 -49.37 -1.06
N ARG A 3 43.51 -50.30 -1.73
CA ARG A 3 42.19 -50.02 -2.35
C ARG A 3 41.01 -50.00 -1.37
N GLN A 4 41.13 -50.62 -0.20
CA GLN A 4 40.04 -50.66 0.79
C GLN A 4 39.93 -49.35 1.60
N SER A 5 41.04 -48.63 1.80
CA SER A 5 41.06 -47.40 2.62
C SER A 5 40.40 -46.18 1.96
N TYR A 6 40.35 -46.13 0.61
CA TYR A 6 39.73 -45.00 -0.10
C TYR A 6 38.19 -45.06 -0.06
N LEU A 7 37.62 -46.26 -0.12
CA LEU A 7 36.17 -46.46 -0.07
C LEU A 7 35.59 -46.04 1.28
N THR A 8 36.27 -46.33 2.38
CA THR A 8 35.86 -45.88 3.72
C THR A 8 35.92 -44.37 3.90
N LEU A 9 36.88 -43.69 3.26
CA LEU A 9 37.06 -42.25 3.38
C LEU A 9 36.02 -41.47 2.56
N ILE A 10 35.65 -41.99 1.38
CA ILE A 10 34.57 -41.43 0.55
C ILE A 10 33.21 -41.63 1.23
N LEU A 11 32.98 -42.77 1.88
CA LEU A 11 31.73 -43.05 2.58
C LEU A 11 31.55 -42.18 3.83
N LEU A 12 32.65 -41.87 4.54
CA LEU A 12 32.66 -40.92 5.65
C LEU A 12 32.41 -39.47 5.22
N LEU A 13 32.95 -39.05 4.07
CA LEU A 13 32.65 -37.73 3.51
C LEU A 13 31.17 -37.60 3.11
N PHE A 14 30.58 -38.63 2.51
CA PHE A 14 29.14 -38.64 2.18
C PHE A 14 28.22 -38.70 3.41
N LEU A 15 28.63 -39.39 4.48
CA LEU A 15 27.85 -39.42 5.73
C LEU A 15 27.87 -38.07 6.46
N SER A 16 28.98 -37.31 6.34
CA SER A 16 29.10 -35.98 6.96
C SER A 16 28.24 -34.92 6.28
N THR A 17 28.01 -34.99 4.97
CA THR A 17 27.15 -34.03 4.25
C THR A 17 25.66 -34.27 4.51
N LEU A 18 25.26 -35.52 4.76
CA LEU A 18 23.87 -35.84 5.14
C LEU A 18 23.50 -35.38 6.55
N LEU A 19 24.48 -35.21 7.45
CA LEU A 19 24.24 -34.71 8.82
C LEU A 19 24.15 -33.18 8.91
N PHE A 20 24.51 -32.44 7.84
CA PHE A 20 24.37 -30.98 7.78
C PHE A 20 23.07 -30.50 7.14
N CYS A 21 22.22 -31.40 6.63
CA CYS A 21 20.80 -31.10 6.37
C CYS A 21 19.97 -31.35 7.62
N GLN A 22 20.32 -30.70 8.74
CA GLN A 22 19.31 -30.50 9.77
C GLN A 22 18.34 -29.46 9.21
N ASP A 23 17.05 -29.79 9.21
CA ASP A 23 15.94 -28.90 8.89
C ASP A 23 16.23 -27.48 9.39
N GLU A 24 16.62 -26.57 8.49
CA GLU A 24 16.29 -25.17 8.68
C GLU A 24 14.77 -25.14 8.60
N THR A 25 14.13 -25.34 9.75
CA THR A 25 12.73 -24.97 9.93
C THR A 25 12.64 -23.53 9.48
N ILE A 26 12.08 -23.32 8.29
CA ILE A 26 11.74 -22.00 7.80
C ILE A 26 10.77 -21.46 8.84
N ILE A 27 11.29 -20.64 9.76
CA ILE A 27 10.48 -19.91 10.71
C ILE A 27 9.76 -18.89 9.85
N LEU A 28 8.58 -19.26 9.35
CA LEU A 28 7.66 -18.31 8.77
C LEU A 28 7.43 -17.25 9.86
N PRO A 29 7.70 -15.96 9.56
CA PRO A 29 7.43 -14.91 10.53
C PRO A 29 5.98 -15.05 10.99
N GLU A 30 5.75 -14.95 12.29
CA GLU A 30 4.39 -14.98 12.81
C GLU A 30 3.56 -13.93 12.05
N PRO A 31 2.34 -14.29 11.61
CA PRO A 31 1.49 -13.32 10.94
C PRO A 31 1.38 -12.08 11.84
N PRO A 32 1.52 -10.87 11.27
CA PRO A 32 1.55 -9.66 12.07
C PRO A 32 0.31 -9.59 12.94
N ASP A 33 0.54 -9.31 14.22
CA ASP A 33 -0.52 -9.16 15.21
C ASP A 33 -1.64 -8.26 14.66
N SER A 34 -2.85 -8.81 14.59
CA SER A 34 -4.03 -8.12 14.08
C SER A 34 -4.30 -6.80 14.82
N GLU A 35 -3.85 -6.69 16.07
CA GLU A 35 -3.95 -5.47 16.87
C GLU A 35 -2.97 -4.38 16.39
N LYS A 36 -1.76 -4.77 15.96
CA LYS A 36 -0.79 -3.87 15.33
C LYS A 36 -1.22 -3.44 13.93
N LEU A 37 -1.84 -4.33 13.15
CA LEU A 37 -2.41 -3.96 11.85
C LEU A 37 -3.50 -2.89 12.01
N ASN A 38 -4.37 -3.04 13.00
CA ASN A 38 -5.40 -2.04 13.29
C ASN A 38 -4.80 -0.69 13.74
N GLN A 39 -3.63 -0.64 14.37
CA GLN A 39 -2.94 0.62 14.68
C GLN A 39 -2.30 1.29 13.46
N VAL A 40 -1.76 0.52 12.52
CA VAL A 40 -1.17 1.04 11.27
C VAL A 40 -2.25 1.58 10.32
N TYR A 41 -3.44 0.95 10.32
CA TYR A 41 -4.59 1.36 9.50
C TYR A 41 -5.65 2.16 10.26
N ALA A 42 -5.43 2.48 11.54
CA ALA A 42 -6.27 3.41 12.28
C ALA A 42 -6.11 4.80 11.67
N ILE A 43 -6.99 5.11 10.72
CA ILE A 43 -7.25 6.46 10.24
C ILE A 43 -7.35 7.34 11.48
N SER A 44 -6.42 8.29 11.61
CA SER A 44 -6.26 9.15 12.78
C SER A 44 -7.64 9.59 13.32
N PRO A 45 -7.98 9.26 14.58
CA PRO A 45 -9.34 9.41 15.13
C PRO A 45 -9.79 10.87 15.34
N GLY A 46 -9.16 11.84 14.67
CA GLY A 46 -9.33 13.27 14.93
C GLY A 46 -10.04 14.09 13.85
N ILE A 47 -10.28 13.56 12.65
CA ILE A 47 -11.08 14.31 11.66
C ILE A 47 -12.55 14.00 11.93
N TRP A 48 -13.18 14.86 12.72
CA TRP A 48 -14.63 14.93 12.88
C TRP A 48 -15.28 15.09 11.49
N MET A 49 -15.65 13.97 10.87
CA MET A 49 -16.52 14.01 9.71
C MET A 49 -17.96 14.17 10.22
N PRO A 50 -18.74 15.09 9.67
CA PRO A 50 -20.12 15.26 10.11
C PRO A 50 -20.90 13.96 9.90
N ASP A 51 -21.63 13.52 10.94
CA ASP A 51 -22.48 12.31 10.92
C ASP A 51 -23.67 12.41 9.94
N SER A 52 -23.79 13.54 9.24
CA SER A 52 -24.84 13.79 8.27
C SER A 52 -24.38 14.72 7.15
N MET A 53 -25.08 14.64 6.03
CA MET A 53 -24.92 15.49 4.86
C MET A 53 -26.29 16.05 4.48
N ASN A 54 -26.35 17.30 4.02
CA ASN A 54 -27.60 17.83 3.48
C ASN A 54 -27.96 17.12 2.16
N GLU A 55 -29.25 17.10 1.79
CA GLU A 55 -29.74 16.33 0.63
C GLU A 55 -29.11 16.77 -0.69
N LYS A 56 -28.82 18.07 -0.85
CA LYS A 56 -28.19 18.61 -2.05
C LYS A 56 -26.76 18.09 -2.20
N ASP A 57 -25.96 18.19 -1.15
CA ASP A 57 -24.59 17.70 -1.10
C ASP A 57 -24.54 16.18 -1.33
N GLU A 58 -25.48 15.43 -0.76
CA GLU A 58 -25.59 13.98 -0.95
C GLU A 58 -25.83 13.65 -2.43
N LYS A 59 -26.82 14.32 -3.05
CA LYS A 59 -27.15 14.14 -4.46
C LYS A 59 -25.98 14.50 -5.37
N ASP A 60 -25.26 15.59 -5.05
CA ASP A 60 -24.10 16.02 -5.82
C ASP A 60 -22.91 15.05 -5.67
N ALA A 61 -22.70 14.49 -4.47
CA ALA A 61 -21.70 13.45 -4.25
C ALA A 61 -22.02 12.17 -5.05
N LEU A 62 -23.28 11.74 -5.08
CA LEU A 62 -23.71 10.50 -5.75
C LEU A 62 -23.57 10.53 -7.28
N LYS A 63 -23.54 11.71 -7.91
CA LYS A 63 -23.31 11.85 -9.36
C LYS A 63 -21.93 11.35 -9.80
N LYS A 64 -20.96 11.30 -8.89
CA LYS A 64 -19.57 10.92 -9.17
C LYS A 64 -19.35 9.40 -9.26
N TYR A 65 -20.28 8.64 -8.70
CA TYR A 65 -20.21 7.18 -8.65
C TYR A 65 -20.98 6.56 -9.82
N ASP A 66 -20.54 5.38 -10.26
CA ASP A 66 -21.31 4.59 -11.22
C ASP A 66 -22.56 3.96 -10.57
N GLU A 67 -23.41 3.33 -11.39
CA GLU A 67 -24.64 2.70 -10.92
C GLU A 67 -24.37 1.56 -9.93
N SER A 68 -23.34 0.75 -10.20
CA SER A 68 -22.92 -0.35 -9.34
C SER A 68 -22.57 0.16 -7.94
N THR A 69 -21.72 1.17 -7.83
CA THR A 69 -21.27 1.73 -6.55
C THR A 69 -22.40 2.41 -5.82
N ARG A 70 -23.30 3.11 -6.53
CA ARG A 70 -24.52 3.69 -5.92
C ARG A 70 -25.40 2.62 -5.28
N LYS A 71 -25.51 1.43 -5.87
CA LYS A 71 -26.25 0.30 -5.27
C LYS A 71 -25.67 -0.08 -3.90
N TYR A 72 -24.35 -0.18 -3.78
CA TYR A 72 -23.70 -0.52 -2.50
C TYR A 72 -23.72 0.61 -1.48
N LEU A 73 -23.65 1.86 -1.94
CA LEU A 73 -23.88 3.02 -1.08
C LEU A 73 -25.30 3.01 -0.50
N ASN A 74 -26.32 2.62 -1.27
CA ASN A 74 -27.68 2.47 -0.75
C ASN A 74 -27.78 1.33 0.29
N ILE A 75 -27.09 0.21 0.07
CA ILE A 75 -26.97 -0.85 1.07
C ILE A 75 -26.35 -0.30 2.36
N LEU A 76 -25.27 0.48 2.27
CA LEU A 76 -24.69 1.13 3.45
C LEU A 76 -25.66 2.08 4.11
N LYS A 77 -26.39 2.90 3.35
CA LYS A 77 -27.39 3.82 3.90
C LYS A 77 -28.46 3.09 4.72
N GLU A 78 -28.83 1.88 4.30
CA GLU A 78 -29.79 1.01 5.00
C GLU A 78 -29.21 0.37 6.27
N TYR A 79 -27.99 -0.18 6.21
CA TYR A 79 -27.44 -0.99 7.30
C TYR A 79 -26.47 -0.26 8.24
N ASP A 80 -25.80 0.80 7.77
CA ASP A 80 -24.79 1.58 8.50
C ASP A 80 -24.69 3.02 7.94
N LYS A 81 -25.64 3.88 8.36
CA LYS A 81 -25.76 5.26 7.88
C LYS A 81 -24.53 6.12 8.20
N GLN A 82 -23.82 5.83 9.30
CA GLN A 82 -22.62 6.56 9.66
C GLN A 82 -21.51 6.28 8.65
N LYS A 83 -21.24 4.99 8.35
CA LYS A 83 -20.26 4.63 7.32
C LYS A 83 -20.66 5.14 5.94
N TYR A 84 -21.95 5.14 5.61
CA TYR A 84 -22.44 5.73 4.36
C TYR A 84 -21.94 7.18 4.17
N PHE A 85 -22.15 8.05 5.17
CA PHE A 85 -21.69 9.44 5.07
C PHE A 85 -20.17 9.56 5.12
N GLN A 86 -19.48 8.72 5.89
CA GLN A 86 -18.01 8.66 5.90
C GLN A 86 -17.47 8.41 4.48
N TYR A 87 -18.00 7.40 3.77
CA TYR A 87 -17.56 7.06 2.41
C TYR A 87 -17.94 8.11 1.37
N LEU A 88 -19.12 8.75 1.49
CA LEU A 88 -19.47 9.88 0.64
C LEU A 88 -18.52 11.06 0.84
N ASN A 89 -18.21 11.41 2.08
CA ASN A 89 -17.28 12.49 2.41
C ASN A 89 -15.86 12.18 1.93
N GLN A 90 -15.36 10.95 2.16
CA GLN A 90 -14.06 10.52 1.68
C GLN A 90 -13.92 10.69 0.16
N GLY A 91 -14.94 10.29 -0.60
CA GLY A 91 -14.94 10.47 -2.05
C GLY A 91 -15.00 11.93 -2.51
N ARG A 92 -15.47 12.87 -1.67
CA ARG A 92 -15.37 14.32 -1.95
C ARG A 92 -13.90 14.76 -1.90
N TYR A 93 -13.16 14.35 -0.88
CA TYR A 93 -11.78 14.78 -0.65
C TYR A 93 -10.75 14.09 -1.54
N GLN A 94 -10.97 12.83 -1.92
CA GLN A 94 -10.07 12.12 -2.84
C GLN A 94 -9.93 12.82 -4.20
N LEU A 95 -10.93 13.62 -4.61
CA LEU A 95 -10.91 14.39 -5.85
C LEU A 95 -10.26 15.78 -5.72
N PHE A 96 -9.93 16.24 -4.51
CA PHE A 96 -9.30 17.54 -4.29
C PHE A 96 -7.77 17.50 -4.28
N ASN A 97 -7.13 16.32 -4.27
CA ASN A 97 -5.67 16.17 -4.34
C ASN A 97 -5.09 16.31 -5.77
N LEU A 98 -5.75 17.08 -6.64
CA LEU A 98 -5.29 17.44 -7.98
C LEU A 98 -4.20 18.52 -7.89
N SER A 99 -2.96 18.16 -7.56
CA SER A 99 -1.80 19.02 -7.81
C SER A 99 -1.18 18.70 -9.19
N GLU A 100 -1.05 19.74 -10.01
CA GLU A 100 -0.63 19.95 -11.42
C GLU A 100 0.26 18.99 -12.24
N ASP A 101 0.67 17.80 -11.79
CA ASP A 101 1.44 16.85 -12.63
C ASP A 101 0.52 15.89 -13.41
N PHE A 102 -0.14 16.41 -14.45
CA PHE A 102 -1.30 15.82 -15.14
C PHE A 102 -1.13 14.41 -15.74
N ALA A 103 0.07 14.00 -16.17
CA ALA A 103 0.23 12.74 -16.93
C ALA A 103 0.36 11.50 -16.02
N HIS A 104 1.11 11.58 -14.93
CA HIS A 104 1.20 10.50 -13.94
C HIS A 104 -0.02 10.45 -13.00
N PHE A 105 -0.81 11.53 -12.98
CA PHE A 105 -2.00 11.63 -12.15
C PHE A 105 -3.17 10.77 -12.64
N SER A 106 -3.37 10.63 -13.95
CA SER A 106 -4.59 9.99 -14.50
C SER A 106 -4.70 8.51 -14.12
N SER A 107 -3.65 7.71 -14.32
CA SER A 107 -3.67 6.28 -14.01
C SER A 107 -3.73 5.98 -12.52
N ARG A 108 -3.06 6.79 -11.68
CA ARG A 108 -3.16 6.69 -10.22
C ARG A 108 -4.53 7.09 -9.71
N ASN A 109 -5.13 8.12 -10.30
CA ASN A 109 -6.47 8.55 -9.94
C ASN A 109 -7.52 7.50 -10.28
N ASP A 110 -7.41 6.86 -11.45
CA ASP A 110 -8.30 5.76 -11.83
C ASP A 110 -8.16 4.55 -10.89
N ARG A 111 -6.92 4.20 -10.51
CA ARG A 111 -6.67 3.12 -9.54
C ARG A 111 -7.21 3.46 -8.16
N SER A 112 -6.92 4.66 -7.64
CA SER A 112 -7.41 5.17 -6.36
C SER A 112 -8.94 5.17 -6.31
N LYS A 113 -9.59 5.67 -7.38
CA LYS A 113 -11.04 5.60 -7.54
C LYS A 113 -11.54 4.16 -7.47
N LYS A 114 -10.89 3.23 -8.17
CA LYS A 114 -11.30 1.82 -8.17
C LYS A 114 -11.14 1.16 -6.81
N ILE A 115 -10.05 1.47 -6.09
CA ILE A 115 -9.82 1.03 -4.71
C ILE A 115 -10.97 1.53 -3.82
N HIS A 116 -11.31 2.81 -3.91
CA HIS A 116 -12.39 3.40 -3.11
C HIS A 116 -13.75 2.77 -3.41
N GLU A 117 -14.08 2.51 -4.67
CA GLU A 117 -15.31 1.79 -5.07
C GLU A 117 -15.35 0.37 -4.48
N LEU A 118 -14.24 -0.36 -4.50
CA LEU A 118 -14.15 -1.70 -3.91
C LEU A 118 -14.21 -1.67 -2.38
N ASP A 119 -13.63 -0.66 -1.73
CA ASP A 119 -13.76 -0.43 -0.29
C ASP A 119 -15.24 -0.19 0.08
N ILE A 120 -15.97 0.64 -0.67
CA ILE A 120 -17.43 0.82 -0.48
C ILE A 120 -18.17 -0.53 -0.59
N GLN A 121 -17.88 -1.31 -1.63
CA GLN A 121 -18.53 -2.59 -1.88
C GLN A 121 -18.30 -3.59 -0.75
N THR A 122 -17.06 -3.75 -0.31
CA THR A 122 -16.69 -4.69 0.76
C THR A 122 -17.31 -4.28 2.10
N VAL A 123 -17.29 -2.99 2.44
CA VAL A 123 -17.92 -2.50 3.68
C VAL A 123 -19.44 -2.61 3.65
N ALA A 124 -20.08 -2.35 2.51
CA ALA A 124 -21.51 -2.53 2.32
C ALA A 124 -21.94 -3.99 2.51
N LEU A 125 -21.21 -4.92 1.89
CA LEU A 125 -21.46 -6.35 2.03
C LEU A 125 -21.20 -6.84 3.45
N GLY A 126 -20.16 -6.32 4.12
CA GLY A 126 -19.89 -6.58 5.53
C GLY A 126 -21.04 -6.13 6.44
N ALA A 127 -21.54 -4.91 6.26
CA ALA A 127 -22.68 -4.38 7.01
C ALA A 127 -23.95 -5.22 6.78
N LYS A 128 -24.23 -5.57 5.52
CA LYS A 128 -25.35 -6.44 5.14
C LYS A 128 -25.23 -7.82 5.77
N TYR A 129 -24.06 -8.45 5.73
CA TYR A 129 -23.82 -9.80 6.27
C TYR A 129 -24.21 -9.92 7.74
N GLN A 130 -23.98 -8.87 8.53
CA GLN A 130 -24.32 -8.83 9.97
C GLN A 130 -25.83 -8.80 10.25
N LYS A 131 -26.65 -8.45 9.24
CA LYS A 131 -28.08 -8.14 9.42
C LYS A 131 -29.02 -9.09 8.68
N VAL A 132 -28.54 -9.78 7.65
CA VAL A 132 -29.36 -10.74 6.88
C VAL A 132 -29.51 -12.09 7.58
N ASN A 133 -30.51 -12.87 7.15
CA ASN A 133 -30.75 -14.23 7.65
C ASN A 133 -29.69 -15.24 7.15
N ASP A 134 -29.67 -16.43 7.75
CA ASP A 134 -28.64 -17.45 7.48
C ASP A 134 -28.66 -17.98 6.02
N ALA A 135 -29.84 -18.02 5.39
CA ALA A 135 -29.95 -18.43 3.99
C ALA A 135 -29.26 -17.44 3.04
N GLU A 136 -29.33 -16.15 3.33
CA GLU A 136 -28.67 -15.10 2.53
C GLU A 136 -27.20 -14.89 2.90
N LYS A 137 -26.80 -15.20 4.14
CA LYS A 137 -25.41 -15.04 4.61
C LYS A 137 -24.41 -15.77 3.74
N ALA A 138 -24.70 -16.99 3.30
CA ALA A 138 -23.79 -17.77 2.45
C ALA A 138 -23.50 -17.03 1.13
N ARG A 139 -24.54 -16.50 0.46
CA ARG A 139 -24.39 -15.72 -0.77
C ARG A 139 -23.60 -14.43 -0.55
N VAL A 140 -23.94 -13.68 0.50
CA VAL A 140 -23.24 -12.41 0.83
C VAL A 140 -21.78 -12.66 1.18
N LYS A 141 -21.46 -13.76 1.86
CA LYS A 141 -20.09 -14.14 2.22
C LYS A 141 -19.23 -14.43 0.99
N GLU A 142 -19.74 -15.19 0.03
CA GLU A 142 -19.00 -15.49 -1.20
C GLU A 142 -18.78 -14.23 -2.05
N GLU A 143 -19.79 -13.35 -2.14
CA GLU A 143 -19.65 -12.07 -2.82
C GLU A 143 -18.63 -11.16 -2.13
N LEU A 144 -18.67 -11.07 -0.79
CA LEU A 144 -17.70 -10.33 0.00
C LEU A 144 -16.28 -10.86 -0.20
N LYS A 145 -16.09 -12.18 -0.16
CA LYS A 145 -14.78 -12.81 -0.40
C LYS A 145 -14.20 -12.43 -1.75
N LYS A 146 -15.02 -12.48 -2.81
CA LYS A 146 -14.60 -12.07 -4.16
C LYS A 146 -14.15 -10.61 -4.18
N LYS A 147 -14.93 -9.70 -3.57
CA LYS A 147 -14.61 -8.27 -3.52
C LYS A 147 -13.40 -7.93 -2.68
N VAL A 148 -13.20 -8.63 -1.56
CA VAL A 148 -11.99 -8.48 -0.73
C VAL A 148 -10.76 -8.93 -1.50
N ASN A 149 -10.83 -10.04 -2.25
CA ASN A 149 -9.72 -10.49 -3.08
C ASN A 149 -9.40 -9.46 -4.20
N GLU A 150 -10.42 -8.97 -4.92
CA GLU A 150 -10.24 -7.93 -5.94
C GLU A 150 -9.55 -6.67 -5.35
N LEU A 151 -9.97 -6.25 -4.16
CA LEU A 151 -9.39 -5.11 -3.44
C LEU A 151 -7.95 -5.36 -3.00
N PHE A 152 -7.68 -6.55 -2.46
CA PHE A 152 -6.35 -6.94 -1.99
C PHE A 152 -5.33 -6.91 -3.12
N GLU A 153 -5.62 -7.58 -4.24
CA GLU A 153 -4.75 -7.61 -5.43
C GLU A 153 -4.43 -6.20 -5.94
N LEU A 154 -5.45 -5.32 -5.95
CA LEU A 154 -5.28 -3.94 -6.41
C LEU A 154 -4.39 -3.12 -5.46
N LYS A 155 -4.59 -3.25 -4.15
CA LYS A 155 -3.75 -2.60 -3.12
C LYS A 155 -2.33 -3.16 -3.11
N GLU A 156 -2.16 -4.47 -3.29
CA GLU A 156 -0.84 -5.10 -3.38
C GLU A 156 -0.06 -4.60 -4.60
N SER A 157 -0.72 -4.51 -5.76
CA SER A 157 -0.14 -3.95 -6.98
C SER A 157 0.28 -2.49 -6.80
N GLU A 158 -0.55 -1.67 -6.15
CA GLU A 158 -0.19 -0.30 -5.79
C GLU A 158 1.03 -0.21 -4.89
N ARG A 159 1.11 -1.05 -3.85
CA ARG A 159 2.27 -1.10 -2.94
C ARG A 159 3.54 -1.56 -3.64
N LYS A 160 3.47 -2.52 -4.57
CA LYS A 160 4.62 -2.93 -5.39
C LYS A 160 5.13 -1.79 -6.26
N GLU A 161 4.23 -1.03 -6.89
CA GLU A 161 4.61 0.13 -7.69
C GLU A 161 5.23 1.25 -6.85
N GLU A 162 4.66 1.55 -5.69
CA GLU A 162 5.21 2.51 -4.73
C GLU A 162 6.61 2.09 -4.25
N TYR A 163 6.78 0.81 -3.93
CA TYR A 163 8.08 0.25 -3.54
C TYR A 163 9.14 0.45 -4.63
N GLU A 164 8.86 0.12 -5.89
CA GLU A 164 9.84 0.28 -6.97
C GLU A 164 10.18 1.77 -7.21
N GLN A 165 9.22 2.67 -7.07
CA GLN A 165 9.48 4.12 -7.17
C GLN A 165 10.35 4.63 -6.02
N LEU A 166 10.08 4.22 -4.79
CA LEU A 166 10.89 4.59 -3.63
C LEU A 166 12.30 4.01 -3.72
N ARG A 167 12.42 2.76 -4.19
CA ARG A 167 13.70 2.11 -4.45
C ARG A 167 14.52 2.88 -5.47
N LYS A 168 13.92 3.26 -6.61
CA LYS A 168 14.60 4.08 -7.63
C LYS A 168 15.10 5.41 -7.06
N LYS A 169 14.26 6.13 -6.31
CA LYS A 169 14.65 7.39 -5.65
C LYS A 169 15.79 7.20 -4.65
N LEU A 170 15.78 6.08 -3.93
CA LEU A 170 16.84 5.75 -2.99
C LEU A 170 18.17 5.51 -3.71
N ASP A 171 18.14 4.83 -4.85
CA ASP A 171 19.33 4.57 -5.66
C ASP A 171 19.89 5.87 -6.26
N GLU A 172 19.02 6.74 -6.83
CA GLU A 172 19.42 8.09 -7.30
C GLU A 172 20.05 8.95 -6.18
N LEU A 173 19.50 8.89 -4.97
CA LEU A 173 20.03 9.61 -3.82
C LEU A 173 21.40 9.08 -3.39
N LYS A 174 21.60 7.75 -3.42
CA LYS A 174 22.90 7.13 -3.13
C LYS A 174 23.95 7.55 -4.15
N GLU A 175 23.63 7.50 -5.44
CA GLU A 175 24.53 7.96 -6.51
C GLU A 175 24.93 9.43 -6.30
N THR A 176 23.96 10.30 -6.01
CA THR A 176 24.22 11.72 -5.70
C THR A 176 25.13 11.89 -4.48
N LEU A 177 24.94 11.08 -3.44
CA LEU A 177 25.78 11.13 -2.23
C LEU A 177 27.22 10.66 -2.51
N GLU A 178 27.38 9.59 -3.29
CA GLU A 178 28.69 9.08 -3.70
C GLU A 178 29.44 10.10 -4.55
N GLU A 179 28.77 10.76 -5.50
CA GLU A 179 29.36 11.84 -6.29
C GLU A 179 29.81 13.00 -5.39
N ARG A 180 28.95 13.46 -4.46
CA ARG A 180 29.31 14.53 -3.52
C ARG A 180 30.49 14.15 -2.64
N GLN A 181 30.55 12.90 -2.20
CA GLN A 181 31.67 12.40 -1.41
C GLN A 181 32.96 12.37 -2.22
N LYS A 182 32.90 11.94 -3.48
CA LYS A 182 34.04 11.94 -4.41
C LYS A 182 34.56 13.35 -4.69
N PHE A 183 33.66 14.34 -4.85
CA PHE A 183 34.01 15.73 -5.13
C PHE A 183 34.05 16.62 -3.87
N ARG A 184 34.15 16.03 -2.68
CA ARG A 184 34.06 16.75 -1.40
C ARG A 184 35.02 17.92 -1.29
N GLU A 185 36.30 17.70 -1.58
CA GLU A 185 37.33 18.74 -1.44
C GLU A 185 37.11 19.90 -2.43
N GLU A 186 36.68 19.60 -3.65
CA GLU A 186 36.33 20.61 -4.65
C GLU A 186 35.11 21.42 -4.23
N ILE A 187 34.06 20.75 -3.72
CA ILE A 187 32.87 21.41 -3.18
C ILE A 187 33.23 22.34 -2.02
N VAL A 188 34.07 21.88 -1.08
CA VAL A 188 34.54 22.69 0.06
C VAL A 188 35.37 23.88 -0.43
N LYS A 189 36.32 23.67 -1.34
CA LYS A 189 37.12 24.75 -1.91
C LYS A 189 36.25 25.81 -2.59
N ARG A 190 35.33 25.39 -3.46
CA ARG A 190 34.40 26.31 -4.14
C ARG A 190 33.55 27.10 -3.14
N LYS A 191 33.08 26.44 -2.08
CA LYS A 191 32.31 27.13 -1.03
C LYS A 191 33.17 28.11 -0.25
N MET A 192 34.43 27.79 -0.01
CA MET A 192 35.37 28.70 0.64
C MET A 192 35.63 29.95 -0.22
N GLU A 193 35.91 29.77 -1.52
CA GLU A 193 36.10 30.87 -2.48
C GLU A 193 34.87 31.80 -2.58
N GLU A 194 33.66 31.23 -2.56
CA GLU A 194 32.40 31.99 -2.50
C GLU A 194 32.31 32.85 -1.23
N LEU A 195 32.61 32.27 -0.07
CA LEU A 195 32.48 32.95 1.23
C LEU A 195 33.49 34.09 1.42
N ILE A 196 34.68 33.98 0.85
CA ILE A 196 35.72 35.03 0.90
C ILE A 196 35.60 36.05 -0.25
N GLY A 197 34.59 35.90 -1.12
CA GLY A 197 34.36 36.82 -2.24
C GLY A 197 35.38 36.68 -3.37
N GLU A 198 36.16 35.60 -3.38
CA GLU A 198 37.15 35.30 -4.43
C GLU A 198 36.54 34.53 -5.61
N SER A 199 35.26 34.14 -5.53
CA SER A 199 34.59 33.46 -6.64
C SER A 199 34.52 34.36 -7.86
N LYS A 200 35.36 34.06 -8.86
CA LYS A 200 35.32 34.70 -10.19
C LYS A 200 34.08 34.18 -10.92
N HIS A 201 32.98 34.92 -10.79
CA HIS A 201 31.67 34.73 -11.44
C HIS A 201 30.80 33.59 -10.91
N ILE A 202 29.71 33.95 -10.22
CA ILE A 202 28.38 33.42 -10.54
C ILE A 202 27.37 34.58 -10.50
N ARG A 203 26.90 35.01 -11.68
CA ARG A 203 25.59 35.65 -11.83
C ARG A 203 24.57 34.51 -11.79
N TRP A 204 23.56 34.69 -10.93
CA TRP A 204 22.44 33.77 -10.76
C TRP A 204 21.65 33.61 -12.06
#